data_AF-A0A9P6WTI4-F1
#
_entry.id   AF-A0A9P6WTI4-F1
#
_cell.length_a   1.000
_cell.length_b   1.000
_cell.length_c   1.000
_cell.angle_alpha   90.00
_cell.angle_beta   90.00
_cell.angle_gamma   90.00
#
_symmetry.space_group_name_H-M   'P 1'
#
loop_
_entity.id
_entity.type
_entity.pdbx_description
1 polymer ?
#
loop_
_entity_poly.entity_id
_entity_poly.type
_entity_poly.pdbx_seq_one_letter_code
_entity_poly.pdbx_strand_id
1 'polypeptide(L)'
;MDGGSITSAGAMADPMGSAVTMDSGFLQMPYLQRVVTDTHFEKRDRLGRLIVFVARAAQDSGDPDIVGIGVDEDTALCVEPDGQAQVYSAAGEGKVWVVSPGRDADRLVEGEPLRFHAVPVTVVGSGSRMRLDDFEAEADYQAVADASDGFFEFTLR
;
A
#
# COMPACT_ATOMS: atom_id res chain seq x y z
N MET A 1 19.07 4.39 -14.15
CA MET A 1 17.69 4.66 -13.71
C MET A 1 16.92 4.96 -14.97
N ASP A 2 16.18 3.98 -15.46
CA ASP A 2 15.80 3.90 -16.87
C ASP A 2 14.42 4.54 -17.11
N GLY A 3 14.08 5.57 -16.33
CA GLY A 3 12.90 6.41 -16.49
C GLY A 3 11.54 5.77 -16.17
N GLY A 4 11.46 4.45 -15.99
CA GLY A 4 10.23 3.73 -15.66
C GLY A 4 10.11 3.38 -14.17
N SER A 5 8.89 3.48 -13.63
CA SER A 5 8.54 2.95 -12.31
C SER A 5 8.05 1.50 -12.47
N ILE A 6 8.40 0.60 -11.55
CA ILE A 6 7.98 -0.82 -11.64
C ILE A 6 6.44 -0.93 -11.64
N THR A 7 5.89 -1.84 -12.44
CA THR A 7 4.44 -2.09 -12.52
C THR A 7 4.02 -3.13 -11.47
N SER A 8 2.72 -3.23 -11.19
CA SER A 8 2.19 -4.28 -10.30
C SER A 8 2.49 -5.68 -10.82
N ALA A 9 2.30 -5.94 -12.12
CA ALA A 9 2.67 -7.23 -12.72
C ALA A 9 4.16 -7.55 -12.56
N GLY A 10 5.05 -6.58 -12.80
CA GLY A 10 6.49 -6.79 -12.63
C GLY A 10 6.88 -7.03 -11.17
N ALA A 11 6.33 -6.24 -10.25
CA ALA A 11 6.59 -6.36 -8.81
C ALA A 11 6.07 -7.70 -8.26
N MET A 12 4.90 -8.17 -8.70
CA MET A 12 4.34 -9.44 -8.24
C MET A 12 5.04 -10.65 -8.84
N ALA A 13 5.59 -10.55 -10.05
CA ALA A 13 6.29 -11.65 -10.71
C ALA A 13 7.66 -11.96 -10.08
N ASP A 14 8.35 -10.93 -9.57
CA ASP A 14 9.63 -11.06 -8.88
C ASP A 14 9.75 -9.98 -7.76
N PRO A 15 9.18 -10.24 -6.57
CA PRO A 15 9.05 -9.24 -5.52
C PRO A 15 10.38 -8.89 -4.83
N MET A 16 11.38 -9.76 -4.93
CA MET A 16 12.72 -9.53 -4.41
C MET A 16 13.73 -9.15 -5.49
N GLY A 17 13.30 -9.12 -6.76
CA GLY A 17 14.14 -8.75 -7.90
C GLY A 17 14.68 -7.32 -7.82
N SER A 18 15.77 -7.07 -8.54
CA SER A 18 16.50 -5.79 -8.52
C SER A 18 15.70 -4.59 -9.02
N ALA A 19 14.55 -4.80 -9.68
CA ALA A 19 13.64 -3.74 -10.09
C ALA A 19 12.80 -3.19 -8.93
N VAL A 20 12.57 -4.00 -7.89
CA VAL A 20 11.98 -3.55 -6.63
C VAL A 20 13.11 -2.98 -5.79
N THR A 21 13.17 -1.65 -5.72
CA THR A 21 14.19 -0.94 -4.94
C THR A 21 13.50 -0.17 -3.81
N MET A 22 13.96 -0.40 -2.59
CA MET A 22 13.50 0.28 -1.39
C MET A 22 14.71 0.77 -0.62
N ASP A 23 14.60 1.96 -0.05
CA ASP A 23 15.61 2.55 0.81
C ASP A 23 14.93 3.11 2.05
N SER A 24 15.68 3.26 3.14
CA SER A 24 15.16 3.71 4.43
C SER A 24 16.00 4.86 4.98
N GLY A 25 15.43 5.60 5.95
CA GLY A 25 16.17 6.65 6.66
C GLY A 25 16.30 7.99 5.91
N PHE A 26 15.57 8.20 4.81
CA PHE A 26 15.52 9.50 4.14
C PHE A 26 14.78 10.56 4.97
N LEU A 27 13.60 10.22 5.49
CA LEU A 27 12.74 11.11 6.25
C LEU A 27 12.10 10.34 7.41
N GLN A 28 12.10 10.93 8.60
CA GLN A 28 11.42 10.41 9.79
C GLN A 28 10.31 11.37 10.18
N MET A 29 9.07 10.91 10.09
CA MET A 29 7.88 11.68 10.44
C MET A 29 7.04 10.94 11.47
N PRO A 30 6.56 11.60 12.55
CA PRO A 30 5.53 11.05 13.43
C PRO A 30 4.42 10.38 12.64
N TYR A 31 3.95 9.23 13.13
CA TYR A 31 2.85 8.43 12.54
C TYR A 31 3.14 7.74 11.20
N LEU A 32 4.31 7.95 10.58
CA LEU A 32 4.69 7.32 9.30
C LEU A 32 5.87 6.35 9.43
N GLN A 33 6.30 5.99 10.65
CA GLN A 33 7.45 5.11 10.86
C GLN A 33 7.27 3.72 10.24
N ARG A 34 6.02 3.25 10.15
CA ARG A 34 5.63 1.91 9.70
C ARG A 34 4.84 1.98 8.39
N VAL A 35 4.95 3.08 7.64
CA VAL A 35 4.12 3.34 6.47
C VAL A 35 4.94 3.36 5.18
N VAL A 36 4.50 2.59 4.20
CA VAL A 36 4.93 2.66 2.80
C VAL A 36 3.92 3.51 2.03
N THR A 37 4.35 4.61 1.42
CA THR A 37 3.46 5.48 0.62
C THR A 37 3.60 5.23 -0.88
N ASP A 38 2.49 5.21 -1.61
CA ASP A 38 2.44 5.20 -3.08
C ASP A 38 1.43 6.25 -3.59
N THR A 39 1.69 6.85 -4.75
CA THR A 39 0.89 7.93 -5.34
C THR A 39 0.42 7.57 -6.75
N HIS A 40 -0.45 8.36 -7.39
CA HIS A 40 -1.00 8.08 -8.72
C HIS A 40 -1.62 6.68 -8.82
N PHE A 41 -2.40 6.29 -7.81
CA PHE A 41 -2.64 4.89 -7.46
C PHE A 41 -3.61 4.14 -8.40
N GLU A 42 -4.91 4.45 -8.37
CA GLU A 42 -5.93 3.71 -9.12
C GLU A 42 -5.71 3.79 -10.64
N LYS A 43 -5.41 4.98 -11.18
CA LYS A 43 -5.19 5.16 -12.64
C LYS A 43 -4.04 4.33 -13.21
N ARG A 44 -3.16 3.80 -12.37
CA ARG A 44 -1.97 3.03 -12.77
C ARG A 44 -1.97 1.59 -12.28
N ASP A 45 -3.10 1.12 -11.74
CA ASP A 45 -3.25 -0.24 -11.23
C ASP A 45 -2.12 -0.61 -10.25
N ARG A 46 -1.85 0.26 -9.26
CA ARG A 46 -0.68 0.18 -8.37
C ARG A 46 -0.86 -0.67 -7.11
N LEU A 47 -2.03 -1.29 -6.92
CA LEU A 47 -2.32 -2.08 -5.74
C LEU A 47 -1.36 -3.26 -5.56
N GLY A 48 -1.16 -4.07 -6.61
CA GLY A 48 -0.25 -5.22 -6.54
C GLY A 48 1.18 -4.83 -6.17
N ARG A 49 1.67 -3.70 -6.70
CA ARG A 49 3.00 -3.17 -6.32
C ARG A 49 3.06 -2.71 -4.88
N LEU A 50 2.05 -1.99 -4.39
CA LEU A 50 2.04 -1.56 -2.99
C LEU A 50 2.01 -2.76 -2.05
N ILE A 51 1.26 -3.81 -2.36
CA ILE A 51 1.26 -5.07 -1.61
C ILE A 51 2.68 -5.66 -1.56
N VAL A 52 3.40 -5.69 -2.69
CA VAL A 52 4.79 -6.17 -2.75
C VAL A 52 5.71 -5.31 -1.88
N PHE A 53 5.59 -3.98 -1.95
CA PHE A 53 6.42 -3.08 -1.14
C PHE A 53 6.16 -3.23 0.36
N VAL A 54 4.90 -3.42 0.76
CA VAL A 54 4.53 -3.70 2.15
C VAL A 54 5.12 -5.03 2.61
N ALA A 55 4.96 -6.09 1.82
CA ALA A 55 5.51 -7.41 2.15
C ALA A 55 7.04 -7.38 2.29
N ARG A 56 7.72 -6.64 1.41
CA ARG A 56 9.17 -6.49 1.46
C ARG A 56 9.63 -5.64 2.64
N ALA A 57 8.99 -4.50 2.88
CA ALA A 57 9.29 -3.67 4.05
C ALA A 57 9.07 -4.43 5.36
N ALA A 58 8.02 -5.24 5.46
CA ALA A 58 7.76 -6.10 6.62
C ALA A 58 8.90 -7.10 6.83
N GLN A 59 9.32 -7.81 5.77
CA GLN A 59 10.47 -8.73 5.85
C GLN A 59 11.78 -8.02 6.22
N ASP A 60 12.09 -6.91 5.56
CA ASP A 60 13.36 -6.18 5.74
C ASP A 60 13.48 -5.58 7.14
N SER A 61 12.35 -5.13 7.73
CA SER A 61 12.30 -4.56 9.08
C SER A 61 12.07 -5.60 10.19
N GLY A 62 11.58 -6.80 9.84
CA GLY A 62 11.10 -7.80 10.80
C GLY A 62 9.78 -7.41 11.49
N ASP A 63 9.01 -6.51 10.87
CA ASP A 63 7.80 -5.94 11.42
C ASP A 63 6.56 -6.28 10.56
N PRO A 64 5.69 -7.19 11.00
CA PRO A 64 4.51 -7.59 10.21
C PRO A 64 3.40 -6.53 10.16
N ASP A 65 3.49 -5.46 10.97
CA ASP A 65 2.47 -4.41 11.02
C ASP A 65 2.79 -3.23 10.08
N ILE A 66 3.70 -3.39 9.12
CA ILE A 66 3.90 -2.39 8.07
C ILE A 66 2.58 -2.19 7.30
N VAL A 67 2.23 -0.91 7.09
CA VAL A 67 1.02 -0.49 6.38
C VAL A 67 1.37 0.21 5.08
N GLY A 68 0.65 -0.11 4.01
CA GLY A 68 0.71 0.61 2.75
C GLY A 68 -0.38 1.67 2.65
N ILE A 69 -0.03 2.88 2.21
CA ILE A 69 -0.98 3.94 1.88
C ILE A 69 -0.81 4.34 0.41
N GLY A 70 -1.80 4.01 -0.41
CA GLY A 70 -1.91 4.43 -1.81
C GLY A 70 -2.83 5.64 -1.94
N VAL A 71 -2.39 6.69 -2.62
CA VAL A 71 -3.20 7.90 -2.84
C VAL A 71 -3.45 8.10 -4.34
N ASP A 72 -4.71 8.29 -4.72
CA ASP A 72 -5.10 8.54 -6.10
C ASP A 72 -4.57 9.88 -6.64
N GLU A 73 -4.66 10.07 -7.96
CA GLU A 73 -4.38 11.37 -8.56
C GLU A 73 -5.36 12.43 -8.05
N ASP A 74 -4.92 13.69 -8.05
CA ASP A 74 -5.71 14.84 -7.58
C ASP A 74 -6.26 14.69 -6.15
N THR A 75 -5.60 13.85 -5.34
CA THR A 75 -6.03 13.46 -4.00
C THR A 75 -4.90 13.60 -2.99
N ALA A 76 -5.24 13.96 -1.76
CA ALA A 76 -4.31 14.10 -0.65
C ALA A 76 -4.91 13.50 0.63
N LEU A 77 -4.07 12.81 1.41
CA LEU A 77 -4.33 12.50 2.82
C LEU A 77 -3.64 13.56 3.67
N CYS A 78 -4.40 14.49 4.23
CA CYS A 78 -3.87 15.54 5.09
C CYS A 78 -3.83 15.04 6.53
N VAL A 79 -2.64 15.06 7.15
CA VAL A 79 -2.40 14.54 8.51
C VAL A 79 -2.19 15.70 9.46
N GLU A 80 -2.96 15.72 10.54
CA GLU A 80 -2.87 16.67 11.64
C GLU A 80 -1.80 16.25 12.67
N PRO A 81 -1.30 17.18 13.51
CA PRO A 81 -0.26 16.87 14.51
C PRO A 81 -0.62 15.80 15.53
N ASP A 82 -1.91 15.51 15.73
CA ASP A 82 -2.40 14.48 16.65
C ASP A 82 -2.61 13.11 15.98
N GLY A 83 -2.28 12.98 14.69
CA GLY A 83 -2.42 11.74 13.93
C GLY A 83 -3.79 11.54 13.28
N GLN A 84 -4.75 12.47 13.48
CA GLN A 84 -5.98 12.48 12.68
C GLN A 84 -5.64 12.83 11.23
N ALA A 85 -6.36 12.24 10.28
CA ALA A 85 -6.22 12.57 8.89
C ALA A 85 -7.56 12.62 8.16
N GLN A 86 -7.59 13.41 7.09
CA GLN A 86 -8.75 13.55 6.21
C GLN A 86 -8.34 13.48 4.74
N VAL A 87 -9.16 12.79 3.95
CA VAL A 87 -8.98 12.70 2.51
C VAL A 87 -9.59 13.93 1.82
N TYR A 88 -8.82 14.55 0.94
CA TYR A 88 -9.28 15.64 0.08
C TYR A 88 -9.00 15.28 -1.37
N SER A 89 -9.99 15.42 -2.24
CA SER A 89 -9.81 15.24 -3.69
C SER A 89 -10.31 16.47 -4.45
N ALA A 90 -9.50 16.99 -5.37
CA ALA A 90 -9.90 18.10 -6.25
C ALA A 90 -10.94 17.65 -7.28
N ALA A 91 -10.95 16.38 -7.66
CA ALA A 91 -11.97 15.77 -8.52
C ALA A 91 -13.26 15.40 -7.74
N GLY A 92 -13.18 15.32 -6.41
CA GLY A 92 -14.31 14.99 -5.53
C GLY A 92 -14.53 13.49 -5.29
N GLU A 93 -13.91 12.62 -6.09
CA GLU A 93 -14.11 11.16 -6.08
C GLU A 93 -12.85 10.34 -5.79
N GLY A 94 -11.71 10.99 -5.56
CA GLY A 94 -10.46 10.30 -5.29
C GLY A 94 -10.42 9.60 -3.93
N LYS A 95 -9.62 8.53 -3.86
CA LYS A 95 -9.56 7.64 -2.70
C LYS A 95 -8.16 7.55 -2.12
N VAL A 96 -8.11 7.08 -0.87
CA VAL A 96 -6.92 6.59 -0.19
C VAL A 96 -7.12 5.10 0.11
N TRP A 97 -6.10 4.31 -0.22
CA TRP A 97 -6.08 2.86 -0.09
C TRP A 97 -5.13 2.48 1.03
N VAL A 98 -5.63 1.77 2.04
CA VAL A 98 -4.88 1.29 3.19
C VAL A 98 -4.71 -0.21 3.10
N VAL A 99 -3.48 -0.68 2.92
CA VAL A 99 -3.10 -2.10 2.86
C VAL A 99 -2.46 -2.47 4.20
N SER A 100 -3.10 -3.33 4.98
CA SER A 100 -2.66 -3.65 6.35
C SER A 100 -2.69 -5.15 6.61
N PRO A 101 -1.66 -5.90 6.19
CA PRO A 101 -1.68 -7.35 6.30
C PRO A 101 -1.60 -7.87 7.74
N GLY A 102 -0.80 -7.24 8.60
CA GLY A 102 -0.59 -7.69 10.00
C GLY A 102 0.08 -9.07 10.12
N ARG A 103 0.76 -9.51 9.05
CA ARG A 103 1.45 -10.80 8.93
C ARG A 103 2.43 -10.77 7.77
N ASP A 104 3.39 -11.68 7.78
CA ASP A 104 4.29 -11.90 6.64
C ASP A 104 3.56 -12.59 5.48
N ALA A 105 4.04 -12.32 4.26
CA ALA A 105 3.58 -12.96 3.04
C ALA A 105 3.82 -14.48 3.08
N ASP A 106 2.96 -15.25 2.40
CA ASP A 106 3.07 -16.72 2.32
C ASP A 106 4.33 -17.15 1.56
N ARG A 107 4.75 -16.36 0.57
CA ARG A 107 6.01 -16.53 -0.15
C ARG A 107 6.52 -15.18 -0.65
N LEU A 108 7.77 -14.88 -0.33
CA LEU A 108 8.49 -13.70 -0.77
C LEU A 108 9.95 -14.10 -1.07
N VAL A 109 10.23 -14.49 -2.31
CA VAL A 109 11.51 -15.08 -2.75
C VAL A 109 11.91 -14.48 -4.10
N GLU A 110 13.21 -14.28 -4.32
CA GLU A 110 13.75 -13.78 -5.60
C GLU A 110 13.50 -14.75 -6.74
N GLY A 111 13.03 -14.23 -7.87
CA GLY A 111 12.70 -15.00 -9.07
C GLY A 111 11.41 -15.81 -8.99
N GLU A 112 10.68 -15.78 -7.87
CA GLU A 112 9.39 -16.45 -7.71
C GLU A 112 8.25 -15.44 -7.52
N PRO A 113 7.07 -15.68 -8.10
CA PRO A 113 5.94 -14.79 -7.90
C PRO A 113 5.51 -14.69 -6.43
N LEU A 114 5.09 -13.50 -6.01
CA LEU A 114 4.50 -13.24 -4.70
C LEU A 114 3.35 -14.24 -4.44
N ARG A 115 3.31 -14.78 -3.22
CA ARG A 115 2.12 -15.43 -2.68
C ARG A 115 1.71 -14.73 -1.40
N PHE A 116 0.52 -14.14 -1.39
CA PHE A 116 0.00 -13.46 -0.22
C PHE A 116 -1.52 -13.49 -0.21
N HIS A 117 -2.07 -14.40 0.59
CA HIS A 117 -3.51 -14.58 0.71
C HIS A 117 -4.12 -13.67 1.77
N ALA A 118 -5.39 -13.34 1.56
CA ALA A 118 -6.25 -12.65 2.50
C ALA A 118 -5.71 -11.28 2.97
N VAL A 119 -5.07 -10.52 2.08
CA VAL A 119 -4.51 -9.19 2.40
C VAL A 119 -5.66 -8.18 2.59
N PRO A 120 -5.87 -7.64 3.80
CA PRO A 120 -6.92 -6.65 4.04
C PRO A 120 -6.60 -5.33 3.34
N VAL A 121 -7.62 -4.76 2.69
CA VAL A 121 -7.55 -3.45 2.05
C VAL A 121 -8.76 -2.63 2.50
N THR A 122 -8.51 -1.49 3.13
CA THR A 122 -9.53 -0.49 3.46
C THR A 122 -9.43 0.67 2.47
N VAL A 123 -10.56 1.08 1.91
CA VAL A 123 -10.62 2.23 0.98
C VAL A 123 -11.37 3.38 1.66
N VAL A 124 -10.77 4.56 1.65
CA VAL A 124 -11.25 5.78 2.30
C VAL A 124 -11.54 6.82 1.23
N GLY A 125 -12.79 7.23 1.11
CA GLY A 125 -13.25 8.18 0.11
C GLY A 125 -12.96 9.64 0.47
N SER A 126 -13.03 10.52 -0.53
CA SER A 126 -12.91 11.97 -0.33
C SER A 126 -13.91 12.49 0.72
N GLY A 127 -13.41 13.32 1.65
CA GLY A 127 -14.16 13.86 2.78
C GLY A 127 -14.15 12.98 4.03
N SER A 128 -13.86 11.69 3.91
CA SER A 128 -13.78 10.76 5.04
C SER A 128 -12.50 10.92 5.86
N ARG A 129 -12.55 10.46 7.11
CA ARG A 129 -11.44 10.54 8.08
C ARG A 129 -10.81 9.17 8.35
N MET A 130 -9.55 9.21 8.78
CA MET A 130 -8.84 8.08 9.37
C MET A 130 -7.87 8.54 10.46
N ARG A 131 -7.34 7.62 11.26
CA ARG A 131 -6.27 7.90 12.22
C ARG A 131 -5.02 7.12 11.86
N LEU A 132 -3.83 7.71 11.99
CA LEU A 132 -2.58 7.04 11.60
C LEU A 132 -1.90 6.28 12.75
N ASP A 133 -2.42 6.35 13.97
CA ASP A 133 -1.93 5.57 15.10
C ASP A 133 -2.35 4.10 15.04
N ASP A 134 -3.57 3.83 14.60
CA ASP A 134 -4.11 2.48 14.45
C ASP A 134 -4.77 2.19 13.09
N PHE A 135 -4.75 3.15 12.17
CA PHE A 135 -5.31 3.03 10.81
C PHE A 135 -6.83 2.76 10.79
N GLU A 136 -7.54 3.06 11.87
CA GLU A 136 -9.00 3.06 11.85
C GLU A 136 -9.52 4.17 10.91
N ALA A 137 -10.49 3.83 10.07
CA ALA A 137 -10.99 4.74 9.03
C ALA A 137 -12.50 4.66 8.85
N GLU A 138 -13.08 5.79 8.46
CA GLU A 138 -14.42 5.90 7.88
C GLU A 138 -14.39 5.31 6.45
N ALA A 139 -14.39 3.98 6.37
CA ALA A 139 -14.25 3.26 5.12
C ALA A 139 -15.42 3.54 4.17
N ASP A 140 -15.11 3.82 2.90
CA ASP A 140 -16.08 3.76 1.79
C ASP A 140 -16.45 2.30 1.54
N TYR A 141 -15.43 1.44 1.43
CA TYR A 141 -15.57 -0.01 1.42
C TYR A 141 -14.31 -0.71 1.91
N GLN A 142 -14.46 -2.00 2.22
CA GLN A 142 -13.37 -2.90 2.55
C GLN A 142 -13.28 -4.00 1.50
N ALA A 143 -12.10 -4.56 1.37
CA ALA A 143 -11.82 -5.60 0.41
C ALA A 143 -10.68 -6.50 0.89
N VAL A 144 -10.49 -7.57 0.12
CA VAL A 144 -9.39 -8.51 0.29
C VAL A 144 -8.68 -8.66 -1.04
N ALA A 145 -7.36 -8.59 -1.00
CA ALA A 145 -6.52 -8.98 -2.12
C ALA A 145 -5.88 -10.35 -1.86
N ASP A 146 -5.90 -11.20 -2.88
CA ASP A 146 -5.22 -12.49 -2.89
C ASP A 146 -4.19 -12.49 -4.02
N ALA A 147 -2.90 -12.44 -3.66
CA ALA A 147 -1.81 -12.45 -4.61
C ALA A 147 -1.30 -13.88 -4.82
N SER A 148 -1.31 -14.35 -6.07
CA SER A 148 -0.74 -15.63 -6.47
C SER A 148 -0.35 -15.64 -7.94
N ASP A 149 0.69 -16.43 -8.28
CA ASP A 149 1.14 -16.66 -9.66
C ASP A 149 1.41 -15.38 -10.49
N GLY A 150 1.81 -14.29 -9.82
CA GLY A 150 2.17 -13.01 -10.45
C GLY A 150 0.99 -12.08 -10.70
N PHE A 151 -0.21 -12.45 -10.24
CA PHE A 151 -1.43 -11.66 -10.31
C PHE A 151 -2.03 -11.48 -8.93
N PHE A 152 -3.02 -10.59 -8.82
CA PHE A 152 -3.88 -10.52 -7.64
C PHE A 152 -5.35 -10.55 -8.07
N GLU A 153 -6.17 -11.15 -7.22
CA GLU A 153 -7.62 -11.02 -7.26
C GLU A 153 -8.05 -10.07 -6.14
N PHE A 154 -9.10 -9.28 -6.41
CA PHE A 154 -9.62 -8.29 -5.47
C PHE A 154 -11.11 -8.51 -5.26
N THR A 155 -11.49 -8.77 -4.01
CA THR A 155 -12.86 -9.10 -3.62
C THR A 155 -13.37 -8.10 -2.60
N LEU A 156 -14.48 -7.42 -2.91
CA LEU A 156 -15.18 -6.53 -1.99
C LEU A 156 -15.77 -7.33 -0.82
N ARG A 157 -15.73 -6.76 0.39
CA ARG A 157 -16.35 -7.30 1.60
C ARG A 157 -17.66 -6.58 1.94
#